data_AF-A0A327NG59-F1
#
_entry.id   AF-A0A327NG59-F1
#
_cell.length_a   1.000
_cell.length_b   1.000
_cell.length_c   1.000
_cell.angle_alpha   90.00
_cell.angle_beta   90.00
_cell.angle_gamma   90.00
#
_symmetry.space_group_name_H-M   'P 1'
#
loop_
_entity.id
_entity.type
_entity.pdbx_description
1 polymer ?
#
loop_
_entity_poly.entity_id
_entity_poly.type
_entity_poly.pdbx_seq_one_letter_code
_entity_poly.pdbx_strand_id
1 'polypeptide(L)' 'MLAARQDPLTGISYCTKLEMKKILSGKRCNLSHAIGDLITAGLVAKGKSLNTYFINPKAFRPISIDF' A
#
# COMPACT_ATOMS: atom_id res chain seq x y z
N MET A 1 -13.76 -8.22 5.00
CA MET A 1 -13.09 -7.50 3.90
C MET A 1 -12.91 -6.06 4.30
N LEU A 2 -11.68 -5.53 4.37
CA LEU A 2 -11.46 -4.09 4.54
C LEU A 2 -11.46 -3.48 3.15
N ALA A 3 -12.43 -2.60 2.87
CA ALA A 3 -12.37 -1.78 1.67
C ALA A 3 -11.05 -1.00 1.71
N ALA A 4 -10.22 -1.12 0.68
CA ALA A 4 -9.07 -0.25 0.52
C ALA A 4 -9.58 1.19 0.56
N ARG A 5 -9.11 1.99 1.52
CA ARG A 5 -9.49 3.40 1.56
C ARG A 5 -8.80 4.07 0.38
N GLN A 6 -9.58 4.68 -0.49
CA GLN A 6 -9.04 5.50 -1.56
C GLN A 6 -9.00 6.95 -1.07
N ASP A 7 -7.90 7.61 -1.39
CA ASP A 7 -7.81 9.05 -1.22
C ASP A 7 -8.83 9.72 -2.16
N PRO A 8 -9.74 10.57 -1.67
CA PRO A 8 -10.83 11.12 -2.47
C PRO A 8 -10.37 12.09 -3.55
N LEU A 9 -9.16 12.65 -3.43
CA LEU A 9 -8.59 13.60 -4.39
C LEU A 9 -7.81 12.88 -5.49
N THR A 10 -7.11 11.81 -5.14
CA THR A 10 -6.21 11.11 -6.09
C THR A 10 -6.75 9.76 -6.57
N GLY A 11 -7.78 9.21 -5.92
CA GLY A 11 -8.29 7.87 -6.19
C GLY A 11 -7.33 6.74 -5.80
N ILE A 12 -6.17 7.06 -5.22
CA ILE A 12 -5.13 6.09 -4.90
C ILE A 12 -5.47 5.39 -3.58
N SER A 13 -5.41 4.07 -3.59
CA SER A 13 -5.57 3.25 -2.39
C SER A 13 -4.44 3.50 -1.39
N TYR A 14 -4.81 3.74 -0.14
CA TYR A 14 -3.88 3.92 0.96
C TYR A 14 -4.23 3.03 2.16
N CYS A 15 -3.23 2.76 2.98
CA CYS A 15 -3.43 2.14 4.28
C CYS A 15 -2.33 2.53 5.26
N THR A 16 -2.63 2.42 6.54
CA THR A 16 -1.69 2.70 7.62
C THR A 16 -0.94 1.45 8.04
N LYS A 17 0.25 1.63 8.63
CA LYS A 17 1.03 0.51 9.22
C LYS A 17 0.22 -0.29 10.24
N LEU A 18 -0.64 0.40 11.00
CA LEU A 18 -1.47 -0.21 12.04
C LEU A 18 -2.56 -1.08 11.42
N GLU A 19 -3.19 -0.64 10.33
CA GLU A 19 -4.16 -1.45 9.58
C GLU A 19 -3.50 -2.69 8.95
N MET A 20 -2.32 -2.53 8.36
CA MET A 20 -1.53 -3.67 7.84
C MET A 20 -1.20 -4.67 8.95
N LYS A 21 -0.76 -4.19 10.13
CA LYS A 21 -0.45 -5.03 11.28
C LYS A 21 -1.68 -5.79 11.78
N LYS A 22 -2.85 -5.15 11.83
CA LYS A 22 -4.12 -5.80 12.20
C LYS A 22 -4.50 -6.91 11.22
N ILE A 23 -4.28 -6.73 9.92
CA ILE A 23 -4.56 -7.77 8.92
C ILE A 23 -3.57 -8.94 9.03
N LEU A 24 -2.31 -8.63 9.32
CA LEU A 24 -1.24 -9.64 9.41
C LEU A 24 -1.08 -10.23 10.82
N SER A 25 -2.00 -9.92 11.75
CA SER A 25 -2.06 -10.48 13.10
C SER A 25 -1.96 -12.00 13.04
N GLY A 26 -0.91 -12.57 13.65
CA GLY A 26 -0.66 -14.02 13.66
C GLY A 26 0.44 -14.50 12.72
N LYS A 27 0.94 -13.66 11.81
CA LYS A 27 2.12 -13.98 10.98
C LYS A 27 3.38 -13.32 11.57
N ARG A 28 4.47 -14.08 11.72
CA ARG A 28 5.80 -13.52 12.03
C ARG A 28 6.31 -12.76 10.80
N CYS A 29 5.98 -11.47 10.73
CA CYS A 29 6.28 -10.59 9.62
C CYS A 29 6.99 -9.33 10.16
N ASN A 30 8.19 -9.04 9.65
CA ASN A 30 8.81 -7.74 9.89
C ASN A 30 8.25 -6.71 8.90
N LEU A 31 7.11 -6.14 9.27
CA LEU A 31 6.34 -5.22 8.45
C LEU A 31 7.15 -3.97 8.06
N SER A 32 8.07 -3.52 8.92
CA SER A 32 8.96 -2.40 8.62
C SER A 32 9.91 -2.72 7.48
N HIS A 33 10.50 -3.92 7.49
CA HIS A 33 11.45 -4.36 6.48
C HIS A 33 10.77 -4.53 5.13
N ALA A 34 9.65 -5.27 5.09
CA ALA A 34 8.89 -5.47 3.86
C ALA A 34 8.42 -4.15 3.23
N ILE A 35 7.97 -3.18 4.04
CA ILE A 35 7.62 -1.85 3.53
C ILE A 35 8.85 -1.12 2.98
N GLY A 36 10.00 -1.25 3.65
CA GLY A 36 11.27 -0.68 3.18
C GLY A 36 11.66 -1.20 1.80
N ASP A 37 11.55 -2.50 1.58
CA ASP A 37 11.83 -3.14 0.29
C ASP A 37 10.89 -2.62 -0.80
N LEU A 38 9.59 -2.52 -0.50
CA LEU A 38 8.58 -2.02 -1.44
C LEU A 38 8.78 -0.54 -1.81
N ILE A 39 9.24 0.28 -0.86
CA ILE A 39 9.59 1.69 -1.12
C ILE A 39 10.85 1.75 -1.99
N THR A 40 11.87 0.95 -1.68
CA THR A 40 13.12 0.90 -2.45
C THR A 40 12.88 0.43 -3.88
N ALA A 41 12.00 -0.54 -4.07
CA ALA A 41 11.55 -1.00 -5.39
C ALA A 41 10.62 0.00 -6.12
N GLY A 42 10.25 1.12 -5.47
CA GLY A 42 9.38 2.13 -6.04
C GLY A 42 7.91 1.70 -6.20
N LEU A 43 7.50 0.59 -5.58
CA LEU A 43 6.14 0.06 -5.67
C LEU A 43 5.16 0.79 -4.75
N VAL A 44 5.67 1.29 -3.62
CA VAL A 44 4.89 1.97 -2.57
C VAL A 44 5.52 3.32 -2.24
N ALA A 45 4.70 4.33 -1.98
CA ALA A 45 5.12 5.63 -1.50
C ALA A 45 4.66 5.87 -0.05
N LYS A 46 5.44 6.62 0.72
CA LYS A 46 5.08 7.05 2.08
C LYS A 46 4.43 8.43 2.04
N GLY A 47 3.28 8.59 2.69
CA GLY A 47 2.59 9.87 2.79
C GLY A 47 3.25 10.86 3.74
N LYS A 48 2.76 12.11 3.68
CA LYS A 48 3.11 13.16 4.65
C LYS A 48 2.64 12.84 6.07
N SER A 49 1.49 12.15 6.20
CA SER A 49 1.01 11.66 7.50
C SER A 49 1.84 10.48 7.98
N LEU A 50 2.24 10.50 9.26
CA LEU A 50 3.02 9.45 9.89
C LEU A 50 2.35 8.08 9.69
N ASN A 51 3.07 7.16 9.05
CA ASN A 51 2.70 5.75 8.85
C ASN A 51 1.57 5.48 7.85
N THR A 52 1.25 6.41 6.94
CA THR A 52 0.36 6.13 5.79
C THR A 52 1.18 5.79 4.55
N TYR A 53 0.74 4.76 3.81
CA TYR A 53 1.41 4.26 2.61
C TYR A 53 0.42 4.15 1.44
N PHE A 54 0.92 4.37 0.23
CA PHE A 54 0.14 4.45 -1.01
C PHE A 54 0.77 3.54 -2.06
N ILE A 55 -0.04 2.94 -2.91
CA ILE A 55 0.47 2.28 -4.13
C ILE A 55 1.04 3.37 -5.05
N ASN A 56 2.24 3.17 -5.59
CA ASN A 56 2.79 4.09 -6.59
C ASN A 56 2.13 3.84 -7.96
N PRO A 57 1.25 4.73 -8.46
CA PRO A 57 0.56 4.50 -9.73
C PRO A 57 1.51 4.46 -10.93
N LYS A 58 2.71 5.03 -10.82
CA LYS A 58 3.72 4.99 -11.89
C LYS A 58 4.41 3.63 -12.01
N ALA A 59 4.34 2.79 -10.97
CA ALA A 59 4.99 1.48 -10.96
C ALA A 59 4.15 0.39 -11.64
N PHE A 60 2.86 0.65 -11.88
CA PHE A 60 1.94 -0.36 -12.40
C PHE A 60 1.29 0.15 -13.70
N ARG A 61 1.33 -0.68 -14.74
CA ARG A 61 0.58 -0.46 -15.98
C ARG A 61 -0.48 -1.55 -16.09
N PRO A 62 -1.75 -1.26 -15.78
CA PRO A 62 -2.81 -2.24 -15.94
C PRO A 62 -2.99 -2.56 -17.44
N ILE A 63 -3.13 -3.83 -17.76
CA ILE A 63 -3.52 -4.32 -19.09
C ILE A 63 -4.86 -5.02 -18.90
N SER A 64 -5.90 -4.53 -19.57
CA SER A 64 -7.20 -5.20 -19.65
C SER A 64 -7.36 -5.79 -21.04
N ILE A 65 -7.82 -7.03 -21.11
CA ILE A 65 -8.19 -7.70 -22.35
C ILE A 65 -9.70 -7.91 -22.28
N ASP A 66 -10.43 -7.22 -23.15
CA ASP A 66 -11.87 -7.37 -23.29
C ASP A 66 -12.14 -8.43 -24.38
N PHE A 67 -13.04 -9.38 -24.08
CA PHE A 67 -13.47 -10.46 -24.98
C PHE A 67 -14.87 -10.19 -25.53
#